data_AF-A0A2P5YCW3-F1
#
_entry.id   AF-A0A2P5YCW3-F1
#
_cell.length_a   1.000
_cell.length_b   1.000
_cell.length_c   1.000
_cell.angle_alpha   90.00
_cell.angle_beta   90.00
_cell.angle_gamma   90.00
#
_symmetry.space_group_name_H-M   'P 1'
#
loop_
_entity.id
_entity.type
_entity.pdbx_description
1 polymer ?
#
loop_
_entity_poly.entity_id
_entity_poly.type
_entity_poly.pdbx_seq_one_letter_code
_entity_poly.pdbx_strand_id
1 'polypeptide(L)'
;MDAESVLEERIQDLNAKTLSLKEHPKSLEDMANKSTYLQSALSDLKDHSFLADEKLNAQEEEVHGLWAVSRKSSFDLYVLELKMAEVVTEQWVQIQHLEQLLQIAKMRALQAQKQRNMRCTFLKFIDGISGRHLPKLFKALDAYSLGKGPIIRYYVSQALQQLKRFYSAIRRFHPELQAFIKEEMQRNELTAAFVNDELVFFLASAFITFPVLGAWMLLLT
;
A
#
# COMPACT_ATOMS: atom_id res chain seq x y z
N MET A 1 92.46 -49.03 -72.60
CA MET A 1 92.03 -48.11 -71.53
C MET A 1 93.23 -47.25 -71.23
N ASP A 2 93.20 -46.01 -71.72
CA ASP A 2 94.33 -45.10 -71.67
C ASP A 2 94.42 -44.48 -70.27
N ALA A 3 95.64 -44.42 -69.70
CA ALA A 3 95.87 -43.97 -68.33
C ALA A 3 95.36 -42.54 -68.05
N GLU A 4 95.21 -41.75 -69.10
CA GLU A 4 94.70 -40.38 -69.07
C GLU A 4 93.20 -40.32 -68.73
N SER A 5 92.38 -41.26 -69.24
CA SER A 5 90.93 -41.26 -68.98
C SER A 5 90.60 -41.63 -67.52
N VAL A 6 91.39 -42.51 -66.92
CA VAL A 6 91.22 -42.94 -65.52
C VAL A 6 91.61 -41.82 -64.55
N LEU A 7 92.61 -41.02 -64.91
CA LEU A 7 93.04 -39.88 -64.11
C LEU A 7 91.98 -38.77 -64.12
N GLU A 8 91.40 -38.49 -65.29
CA GLU A 8 90.39 -37.44 -65.45
C GLU A 8 89.06 -37.80 -64.77
N GLU A 9 88.65 -39.07 -64.81
CA GLU A 9 87.52 -39.59 -64.03
C GLU A 9 87.74 -39.44 -62.51
N ARG A 10 88.94 -39.76 -62.01
CA ARG A 10 89.27 -39.56 -60.58
C ARG A 10 89.29 -38.09 -60.17
N ILE A 11 89.72 -37.19 -61.06
CA ILE A 11 89.69 -35.75 -60.80
C ILE A 11 88.25 -35.24 -60.74
N GLN A 12 87.36 -35.72 -61.61
CA GLN A 12 85.94 -35.39 -61.58
C GLN A 12 85.24 -35.92 -60.30
N ASP A 13 85.48 -37.17 -59.90
CA ASP A 13 84.97 -37.74 -58.65
C ASP A 13 85.46 -36.97 -57.42
N LEU A 14 86.75 -36.62 -57.39
CA LEU A 14 87.32 -35.81 -56.31
C LEU A 14 86.71 -34.41 -56.24
N ASN A 15 86.49 -33.76 -57.38
CA ASN A 15 85.83 -32.44 -57.41
C ASN A 15 84.37 -32.51 -56.97
N ALA A 16 83.63 -33.54 -57.39
CA ALA A 16 82.25 -33.76 -56.95
C ALA A 16 82.16 -33.99 -55.43
N LYS A 17 83.08 -34.80 -54.87
CA LYS A 17 83.22 -35.01 -53.42
C LYS A 17 83.62 -33.73 -52.69
N THR A 18 84.52 -32.93 -53.25
CA THR A 18 84.95 -31.66 -52.64
C THR A 18 83.80 -30.65 -52.61
N LEU A 19 82.97 -30.62 -53.66
CA LEU A 19 81.77 -29.78 -53.71
C LEU A 19 80.73 -30.21 -52.68
N SER A 20 80.42 -31.51 -52.57
CA SER A 20 79.49 -32.01 -51.56
C SER A 20 80.00 -31.77 -50.13
N LEU A 21 81.31 -31.94 -49.90
CA LEU A 21 81.95 -31.63 -48.61
C LEU A 21 81.82 -30.15 -48.23
N LYS A 22 81.71 -29.25 -49.21
CA LYS A 22 81.56 -27.80 -49.00
C LYS A 22 80.11 -27.37 -48.74
N GLU A 23 79.13 -28.17 -49.15
CA GLU A 23 77.71 -27.94 -48.86
C GLU A 23 77.29 -28.42 -47.46
N HIS A 24 77.88 -29.53 -46.99
CA HIS A 24 77.67 -30.04 -45.65
C HIS A 24 77.84 -29.01 -44.51
N PRO A 25 78.92 -28.19 -44.43
CA PRO A 25 79.08 -27.21 -43.36
C PRO A 25 78.02 -26.09 -43.42
N LYS A 26 77.57 -25.69 -44.61
CA LYS A 26 76.50 -24.67 -44.74
C LYS A 26 75.16 -25.21 -44.23
N SER A 27 74.85 -26.47 -44.54
CA SER A 27 73.65 -27.14 -44.01
C SER A 27 73.75 -27.33 -42.50
N LEU A 28 74.93 -27.66 -41.98
CA LEU A 28 75.19 -27.79 -40.54
C LEU A 28 74.98 -26.46 -39.80
N GLU A 29 75.47 -25.35 -40.38
CA GLU A 29 75.28 -23.99 -39.86
C GLU A 29 73.81 -23.57 -39.87
N ASP A 30 73.07 -23.85 -40.96
CA ASP A 30 71.62 -23.59 -41.03
C ASP A 30 70.83 -24.39 -39.99
N MET A 31 71.18 -25.66 -39.77
CA MET A 31 70.59 -26.47 -38.70
C MET A 31 70.94 -25.93 -37.31
N ALA A 32 72.18 -25.46 -37.09
CA ALA A 32 72.58 -24.85 -35.82
C ALA A 32 71.76 -23.58 -35.54
N ASN A 33 71.58 -22.73 -36.55
CA ASN A 33 70.77 -21.52 -36.44
C ASN A 33 69.28 -21.82 -36.18
N LYS A 34 68.73 -22.88 -36.79
CA LYS A 34 67.36 -23.34 -36.49
C LYS A 34 67.25 -23.91 -35.08
N SER A 35 68.26 -24.64 -34.63
CA SER A 35 68.28 -25.20 -33.27
C SER A 35 68.31 -24.10 -32.22
N THR A 36 69.11 -23.05 -32.41
CA THR A 36 69.16 -21.89 -31.50
C THR A 36 67.86 -21.10 -31.53
N TYR A 37 67.26 -20.87 -32.71
CA TYR A 37 65.96 -20.21 -32.82
C TYR A 37 64.86 -20.98 -32.06
N LEU A 38 64.77 -22.30 -32.27
CA LEU A 38 63.79 -23.13 -31.58
C LEU A 38 64.02 -23.15 -30.07
N GLN A 39 65.26 -23.18 -29.60
CA GLN A 39 65.57 -23.07 -28.17
C GLN A 39 65.13 -21.72 -27.57
N SER A 40 65.33 -20.63 -28.31
CA SER A 40 64.89 -19.30 -27.88
C SER A 40 63.35 -19.23 -27.82
N ALA A 41 62.67 -19.68 -28.88
CA ALA A 41 61.20 -19.70 -28.93
C ALA A 41 60.60 -20.58 -27.82
N LEU A 42 61.26 -21.70 -27.49
CA LEU A 42 60.82 -22.60 -26.44
C LEU A 42 61.06 -22.02 -25.03
N SER A 43 62.12 -21.23 -24.84
CA SER A 43 62.31 -20.48 -23.58
C SER A 43 61.26 -19.38 -23.43
N ASP A 44 61.02 -18.59 -24.48
CA ASP A 44 60.02 -17.52 -24.47
C ASP A 44 58.61 -18.05 -24.20
N LEU A 45 58.23 -19.14 -24.86
CA LEU A 45 56.95 -19.81 -24.62
C LEU A 45 56.85 -20.35 -23.18
N LYS A 46 57.95 -20.88 -22.64
CA LYS A 46 58.01 -21.37 -21.27
C LYS A 46 57.81 -20.23 -20.28
N ASP A 47 58.50 -19.10 -20.46
CA ASP A 47 58.35 -17.92 -19.61
C ASP A 47 56.93 -17.35 -19.67
N HIS A 48 56.33 -17.31 -20.86
CA HIS A 48 54.93 -16.93 -21.04
C HIS A 48 53.96 -17.90 -20.35
N SER A 49 54.23 -19.20 -20.39
CA SER A 49 53.43 -20.22 -19.68
C SER A 49 53.49 -20.02 -18.17
N PHE A 50 54.66 -19.77 -17.59
CA PHE A 50 54.81 -19.51 -16.15
C PHE A 50 54.07 -18.24 -15.72
N LEU A 51 54.19 -17.17 -16.51
CA LEU A 51 53.48 -15.92 -16.24
C LEU A 51 51.96 -16.09 -16.32
N ALA A 52 51.48 -16.91 -17.27
CA ALA A 52 50.06 -17.21 -17.41
C ALA A 52 49.54 -18.01 -16.20
N ASP A 53 50.29 -18.99 -15.71
CA ASP A 53 49.93 -19.79 -14.53
C ASP A 53 49.90 -18.93 -13.26
N GLU A 54 50.86 -18.01 -13.08
CA GLU A 54 50.86 -17.08 -11.94
C GLU A 54 49.63 -16.17 -11.94
N LYS A 55 49.28 -15.62 -13.10
CA LYS A 55 48.06 -14.82 -13.27
C LYS A 55 46.78 -15.62 -13.03
N LEU A 56 46.74 -16.86 -13.51
CA LEU A 56 45.59 -17.75 -13.32
C LEU A 56 45.39 -18.03 -11.83
N ASN A 57 46.45 -18.40 -11.10
CA ASN A 57 46.39 -18.62 -9.67
C ASN A 57 45.95 -17.36 -8.91
N ALA A 58 46.47 -16.18 -9.28
CA ALA A 58 46.06 -14.92 -8.64
C ALA A 58 44.57 -14.63 -8.84
N GLN A 59 44.04 -14.90 -10.05
CA GLN A 59 42.61 -14.77 -10.33
C GLN A 59 41.78 -15.81 -9.59
N GLU A 60 42.27 -17.05 -9.48
CA GLU A 60 41.58 -18.11 -8.74
C GLU A 60 41.43 -17.76 -7.26
N GLU A 61 42.48 -17.23 -6.63
CA GLU A 61 42.45 -16.73 -5.25
C GLU A 61 41.46 -15.56 -5.08
N GLU A 62 41.42 -14.62 -6.02
CA GLU A 62 40.45 -13.51 -6.01
C GLU A 62 39.01 -14.04 -6.10
N VAL A 63 38.75 -14.99 -7.01
CA VAL A 63 37.46 -15.65 -7.14
C VAL A 63 37.08 -16.37 -5.84
N HIS A 64 38.01 -17.11 -5.23
CA HIS A 64 37.77 -17.75 -3.93
C HIS A 64 37.42 -16.73 -2.83
N GLY A 65 38.12 -15.59 -2.78
CA GLY A 65 37.83 -14.49 -1.87
C GLY A 65 36.42 -13.92 -2.09
N LEU A 66 36.05 -13.65 -3.34
CA LEU A 66 34.72 -13.16 -3.72
C LEU A 66 33.61 -14.15 -3.35
N TRP A 67 33.84 -15.45 -3.53
CA TRP A 67 32.92 -16.49 -3.10
C TRP A 67 32.73 -16.53 -1.58
N ALA A 68 33.79 -16.31 -0.80
CA ALA A 68 33.69 -16.22 0.66
C ALA A 68 32.87 -14.99 1.09
N VAL A 69 33.13 -13.82 0.49
CA VAL A 69 32.38 -12.58 0.76
C VAL A 69 30.92 -12.73 0.35
N SER A 70 30.64 -13.32 -0.82
CA SER A 70 29.28 -13.54 -1.32
C SER A 70 28.47 -14.47 -0.40
N ARG A 71 29.08 -15.57 0.08
CA ARG A 71 28.43 -16.47 1.05
C ARG A 71 28.11 -15.76 2.36
N LYS A 72 29.05 -14.97 2.88
CA LYS A 72 28.83 -14.19 4.11
C LYS A 72 27.71 -13.17 3.93
N SER A 73 27.73 -12.40 2.84
CA SER A 73 26.68 -11.44 2.51
C SER A 73 25.31 -12.09 2.38
N SER A 74 25.24 -13.25 1.73
CA SER A 74 23.99 -14.01 1.58
C SER A 74 23.43 -14.47 2.94
N PHE A 75 24.30 -14.90 3.85
CA PHE A 75 23.90 -15.27 5.21
C PHE A 75 23.42 -14.05 6.01
N ASP A 76 24.16 -12.95 5.96
CA ASP A 76 23.80 -11.70 6.64
C ASP A 76 22.45 -11.16 6.15
N LEU A 77 22.19 -11.27 4.84
CA LEU A 77 20.90 -10.91 4.22
C LEU A 77 19.76 -11.78 4.78
N TYR A 78 19.96 -13.10 4.84
CA TYR A 78 18.96 -14.02 5.40
C TYR A 78 18.65 -13.72 6.88
N VAL A 79 19.68 -13.44 7.69
CA VAL A 79 19.50 -13.04 9.10
C VAL A 79 18.74 -11.72 9.20
N LEU A 80 19.03 -10.75 8.33
CA LEU A 80 18.35 -9.47 8.31
C LEU A 80 16.86 -9.65 7.94
N GLU A 81 16.57 -10.49 6.96
CA GLU A 81 15.21 -10.83 6.54
C GLU A 81 14.41 -11.45 7.69
N LEU A 82 15.01 -12.39 8.44
CA LEU A 82 14.38 -12.99 9.63
C LEU A 82 14.05 -11.94 10.70
N LYS A 83 14.99 -11.04 11.01
CA LYS A 83 14.76 -9.96 11.99
C LYS A 83 13.67 -9.01 11.53
N MET A 84 13.66 -8.66 10.24
CA MET A 84 12.62 -7.80 9.69
C MET A 84 11.26 -8.47 9.74
N ALA A 85 11.18 -9.77 9.43
CA ALA A 85 9.95 -10.55 9.55
C ALA A 85 9.44 -10.57 11.00
N GLU A 86 10.31 -10.81 11.98
CA GLU A 86 9.98 -10.76 13.41
C GLU A 86 9.39 -9.40 13.80
N VAL A 87 10.10 -8.30 13.50
CA VAL A 87 9.62 -6.93 13.80
C VAL A 87 8.28 -6.64 13.13
N VAL A 88 8.11 -7.03 11.86
CA VAL A 88 6.84 -6.84 11.14
C VAL A 88 5.72 -7.62 11.81
N THR A 89 5.96 -8.85 12.24
CA THR A 89 4.95 -9.64 12.95
C THR A 89 4.57 -9.03 14.30
N GLU A 90 5.55 -8.56 15.09
CA GLU A 90 5.29 -7.90 16.37
C GLU A 90 4.49 -6.60 16.18
N GLN A 91 4.90 -5.75 15.23
CA GLN A 91 4.18 -4.50 14.95
C GLN A 91 2.77 -4.77 14.41
N TRP A 92 2.59 -5.81 13.59
CA TRP A 92 1.27 -6.19 13.09
C TRP A 92 0.30 -6.54 14.23
N VAL A 93 0.77 -7.30 15.23
CA VAL A 93 -0.02 -7.62 16.43
C VAL A 93 -0.39 -6.35 17.21
N GLN A 94 0.54 -5.41 17.37
CA GLN A 94 0.28 -4.14 18.04
C GLN A 94 -0.77 -3.29 17.30
N ILE A 95 -0.67 -3.20 15.97
CA ILE A 95 -1.64 -2.47 15.13
C ILE A 95 -3.03 -3.09 15.29
N GLN A 96 -3.14 -4.43 15.25
CA GLN A 96 -4.42 -5.11 15.45
C GLN A 96 -5.03 -4.82 16.82
N HIS A 97 -4.23 -4.84 17.89
CA HIS A 97 -4.71 -4.52 19.23
C HIS A 97 -5.17 -3.05 19.35
N LEU A 98 -4.42 -2.11 18.75
CA LEU A 98 -4.81 -0.70 18.70
C LEU A 98 -6.11 -0.48 17.93
N GLU A 99 -6.30 -1.17 16.81
CA GLU A 99 -7.53 -1.10 16.03
C GLU A 99 -8.73 -1.61 16.84
N GLN A 100 -8.59 -2.73 17.55
CA GLN A 100 -9.61 -3.24 18.45
C GLN A 100 -9.94 -2.26 19.59
N LEU A 101 -8.92 -1.70 20.25
CA LEU A 101 -9.10 -0.70 21.30
C LEU A 101 -9.83 0.54 20.78
N LEU A 102 -9.49 1.00 19.57
CA LEU A 102 -10.12 2.14 18.92
C LEU A 102 -11.59 1.88 18.62
N GLN A 103 -11.95 0.68 18.13
CA GLN A 103 -13.34 0.30 17.91
C GLN A 103 -14.14 0.27 19.23
N ILE A 104 -13.56 -0.30 20.29
CA ILE A 104 -14.19 -0.31 21.62
C ILE A 104 -14.39 1.12 22.13
N ALA A 105 -13.39 1.99 21.98
CA ALA A 105 -13.47 3.39 22.39
C ALA A 105 -14.58 4.14 21.64
N LYS A 106 -14.68 3.95 20.31
CA LYS A 106 -15.76 4.52 19.48
C LYS A 106 -17.14 4.06 19.94
N MET A 107 -17.32 2.75 20.17
CA MET A 107 -18.60 2.22 20.65
C MET A 107 -18.98 2.80 22.02
N ARG A 108 -18.01 2.89 22.95
CA ARG A 108 -18.24 3.50 24.28
C ARG A 108 -18.58 4.98 24.17
N ALA A 109 -17.90 5.73 23.30
CA ALA A 109 -18.19 7.15 23.07
C ALA A 109 -19.60 7.37 22.52
N LEU A 110 -20.01 6.60 21.50
CA LEU A 110 -21.36 6.65 20.95
C LEU A 110 -22.43 6.27 21.98
N GLN A 111 -22.17 5.24 22.79
CA GLN A 111 -23.07 4.84 23.86
C GLN A 111 -23.20 5.92 24.94
N ALA A 112 -22.09 6.55 25.34
CA ALA A 112 -22.09 7.66 26.29
C ALA A 112 -22.86 8.88 25.75
N GLN A 113 -22.68 9.21 24.46
CA GLN A 113 -23.44 10.26 23.79
C GLN A 113 -24.94 9.94 23.74
N LYS A 114 -25.31 8.70 23.41
CA LYS A 114 -26.72 8.25 23.42
C LYS A 114 -27.33 8.36 24.82
N GLN A 115 -26.59 7.96 25.86
CA GLN A 115 -27.04 8.12 27.23
C GLN A 115 -27.19 9.59 27.63
N ARG A 116 -26.30 10.49 27.17
CA ARG A 116 -26.43 11.94 27.38
C ARG A 116 -27.68 12.50 26.69
N ASN A 117 -27.94 12.12 25.45
CA ASN A 117 -29.16 12.51 24.73
C ASN A 117 -30.42 11.98 25.42
N MET A 118 -30.39 10.75 25.94
CA MET A 118 -31.47 10.20 26.76
C MET A 118 -31.59 10.83 28.15
N ARG A 119 -30.56 11.50 28.68
CA ARG A 119 -30.64 12.22 29.96
C ARG A 119 -31.36 13.55 29.84
N CYS A 120 -31.47 14.12 28.65
CA CYS A 120 -32.26 15.33 28.44
C CYS A 120 -33.77 15.02 28.48
N THR A 121 -34.48 15.59 29.45
CA THR A 121 -35.93 15.39 29.67
C THR A 121 -36.76 15.77 28.45
N PHE A 122 -36.35 16.81 27.72
CA PHE A 122 -37.03 17.26 26.51
C PHE A 122 -36.89 16.29 25.34
N LEU A 123 -35.70 15.70 25.12
CA LEU A 123 -35.52 14.68 24.09
C LEU A 123 -36.28 13.39 24.42
N LYS A 124 -36.30 12.98 25.69
CA LYS A 124 -37.18 11.90 26.19
C LYS A 124 -38.66 12.17 25.92
N PHE A 125 -39.08 13.43 26.08
CA PHE A 125 -40.45 13.85 25.83
C PHE A 125 -40.80 13.77 24.33
N ILE A 126 -39.95 14.30 23.44
CA ILE A 126 -40.15 14.21 21.99
C ILE A 126 -40.16 12.77 21.49
N ASP A 127 -39.20 11.95 21.94
CA ASP A 127 -39.15 10.53 21.58
C ASP A 127 -40.39 9.78 22.09
N GLY A 128 -40.82 10.08 23.33
CA GLY A 128 -42.07 9.58 23.89
C GLY A 128 -43.31 10.00 23.10
N ILE A 129 -43.41 11.26 22.68
CA ILE A 129 -44.51 11.75 21.86
C ILE A 129 -44.51 11.04 20.51
N SER A 130 -43.38 11.00 19.80
CA SER A 130 -43.30 10.44 18.46
C SER A 130 -43.48 8.91 18.42
N GLY A 131 -42.92 8.20 19.40
CA GLY A 131 -42.91 6.75 19.45
C GLY A 131 -44.13 6.14 20.13
N ARG A 132 -44.74 6.83 21.10
CA ARG A 132 -45.87 6.27 21.89
C ARG A 132 -47.17 7.04 21.75
N HIS A 133 -47.16 8.37 21.80
CA HIS A 133 -48.40 9.15 21.85
C HIS A 133 -48.98 9.42 20.46
N LEU A 134 -48.17 9.82 19.48
CA LEU A 134 -48.60 10.07 18.10
C LEU A 134 -49.31 8.83 17.49
N PRO A 135 -48.72 7.61 17.52
CA PRO A 135 -49.38 6.43 16.96
C PRO A 135 -50.67 6.04 17.71
N LYS A 136 -50.69 6.19 19.03
CA LYS A 136 -51.89 5.93 19.85
C LYS A 136 -53.01 6.94 19.56
N LEU A 137 -52.67 8.21 19.38
CA LEU A 137 -53.61 9.27 19.00
C LEU A 137 -54.19 9.03 17.61
N PHE A 138 -53.35 8.70 16.63
CA PHE A 138 -53.84 8.30 15.30
C PHE A 138 -54.80 7.11 15.38
N LYS A 139 -54.44 6.07 16.15
CA LYS A 139 -55.28 4.88 16.34
C LYS A 139 -56.60 5.19 17.06
N ALA A 140 -56.59 6.10 18.05
CA ALA A 140 -57.79 6.52 18.77
C ALA A 140 -58.71 7.39 17.90
N LEU A 141 -58.13 8.26 17.05
CA LEU A 141 -58.89 9.06 16.09
C LEU A 141 -59.49 8.21 14.96
N ASP A 142 -58.76 7.19 14.50
CA ASP A 142 -59.27 6.19 13.56
C ASP A 142 -60.46 5.41 14.17
N ALA A 143 -60.37 5.03 15.45
CA ALA A 143 -61.45 4.36 16.16
C ALA A 143 -62.67 5.28 16.40
N TYR A 144 -62.45 6.55 16.75
CA TYR A 144 -63.51 7.56 16.88
C TYR A 144 -64.24 7.81 15.56
N SER A 145 -63.52 7.75 14.43
CA SER A 145 -64.07 7.90 13.08
C SER A 145 -64.90 6.70 12.62
N LEU A 146 -64.75 5.54 13.28
CA LEU A 146 -65.47 4.30 12.96
C LEU A 146 -66.94 4.34 13.41
N GLY A 147 -67.27 5.11 14.46
CA GLY A 147 -68.61 5.22 15.03
C GLY A 147 -69.49 6.34 14.45
N LYS A 148 -68.95 7.20 13.58
CA LYS A 148 -69.68 8.31 12.95
C LYS A 148 -69.87 8.04 11.45
N GLY A 149 -70.97 8.55 10.89
CA GLY A 149 -71.40 8.28 9.50
C GLY A 149 -70.32 8.55 8.43
N PRO A 150 -70.49 8.00 7.22
CA PRO A 150 -69.44 7.89 6.19
C PRO A 150 -68.82 9.24 5.77
N ILE A 151 -69.57 10.34 5.88
CA ILE A 151 -69.10 11.71 5.56
C ILE A 151 -68.05 12.17 6.58
N ILE A 152 -68.28 11.95 7.87
CA ILE A 152 -67.36 12.36 8.95
C ILE A 152 -66.07 11.53 8.88
N ARG A 153 -66.20 10.24 8.55
CA ARG A 153 -65.06 9.34 8.39
C ARG A 153 -64.14 9.80 7.25
N TYR A 154 -64.69 10.26 6.12
CA TYR A 154 -63.90 10.78 5.00
C TYR A 154 -63.11 12.04 5.40
N TYR A 155 -63.78 13.03 6.01
CA TYR A 155 -63.15 14.27 6.44
C TYR A 155 -62.06 14.06 7.50
N VAL A 156 -62.29 13.20 8.50
CA VAL A 156 -61.29 12.91 9.53
C VAL A 156 -60.09 12.16 8.93
N SER A 157 -60.32 11.20 8.04
CA SER A 157 -59.23 10.48 7.35
C SER A 157 -58.40 11.44 6.49
N GLN A 158 -59.04 12.37 5.80
CA GLN A 158 -58.39 13.39 4.99
C GLN A 158 -57.58 14.36 5.87
N ALA A 159 -58.14 14.86 6.97
CA ALA A 159 -57.43 15.72 7.91
C ALA A 159 -56.22 15.02 8.56
N LEU A 160 -56.37 13.75 8.94
CA LEU A 160 -55.28 12.91 9.48
C LEU A 160 -54.16 12.70 8.46
N GLN A 161 -54.51 12.43 7.20
CA GLN A 161 -53.54 12.25 6.13
C GLN A 161 -52.79 13.56 5.85
N GLN A 162 -53.48 14.70 5.87
CA GLN A 162 -52.84 16.01 5.70
C GLN A 162 -51.92 16.35 6.88
N LEU A 163 -52.33 16.04 8.11
CA LEU A 163 -51.49 16.21 9.30
C LEU A 163 -50.23 15.33 9.22
N LYS A 164 -50.37 14.09 8.76
CA LYS A 164 -49.22 13.18 8.56
C LYS A 164 -48.26 13.70 7.49
N ARG A 165 -48.79 14.23 6.39
CA ARG A 165 -47.98 14.87 5.33
C ARG A 165 -47.27 16.11 5.84
N PHE A 166 -47.99 16.98 6.54
CA PHE A 166 -47.46 18.20 7.14
C PHE A 166 -46.34 17.89 8.15
N TYR A 167 -46.55 16.93 9.05
CA TYR A 167 -45.53 16.49 10.00
C TYR A 167 -44.30 15.89 9.31
N SER A 168 -44.50 15.10 8.24
CA SER A 168 -43.40 14.55 7.46
C SER A 168 -42.60 15.63 6.73
N ALA A 169 -43.26 16.69 6.26
CA ALA A 169 -42.62 17.84 5.63
C ALA A 169 -41.84 18.65 6.68
N ILE A 170 -42.46 18.99 7.81
CA ILE A 170 -41.81 19.70 8.92
C ILE A 170 -40.57 18.95 9.44
N ARG A 171 -40.63 17.62 9.51
CA ARG A 171 -39.47 16.82 9.90
C ARG A 171 -38.30 16.93 8.92
N ARG A 172 -38.58 17.17 7.63
CA ARG A 172 -37.55 17.48 6.62
C ARG A 172 -37.03 18.91 6.73
N PHE A 173 -37.87 19.84 7.19
CA PHE A 173 -37.48 21.22 7.47
C PHE A 173 -36.71 21.38 8.79
N HIS A 174 -36.63 20.36 9.65
CA HIS A 174 -35.95 20.45 10.95
C HIS A 174 -34.44 20.79 10.83
N PRO A 175 -33.65 20.17 9.93
CA PRO A 175 -32.27 20.57 9.68
C PRO A 175 -32.14 21.98 9.06
N GLU A 176 -33.07 22.37 8.20
CA GLU A 176 -33.08 23.71 7.59
C GLU A 176 -33.41 24.80 8.62
N LEU A 177 -34.38 24.53 9.51
CA LEU A 177 -34.70 25.38 10.66
C LEU A 177 -33.53 25.48 11.64
N GLN A 178 -32.78 24.39 11.86
CA GLN A 178 -31.56 24.44 12.65
C GLN A 178 -30.51 25.35 12.03
N ALA A 179 -30.31 25.28 10.70
CA ALA A 179 -29.39 26.17 10.00
C ALA A 179 -29.82 27.63 10.11
N PHE A 180 -31.11 27.91 9.89
CA PHE A 180 -31.68 29.26 10.00
C PHE A 180 -31.58 29.83 11.43
N ILE A 181 -31.94 29.05 12.45
CA ILE A 181 -31.83 29.47 13.86
C ILE A 181 -30.38 29.70 14.25
N LYS A 182 -29.45 28.86 13.79
CA LYS A 182 -28.01 29.03 14.06
C LYS A 182 -27.49 30.32 13.43
N GLU A 183 -27.90 30.61 12.21
CA GLU A 183 -27.52 31.83 11.50
C GLU A 183 -28.11 33.09 12.17
N GLU A 184 -29.38 33.06 12.54
CA GLU A 184 -30.04 34.17 13.26
C GLU A 184 -29.43 34.39 14.66
N MET A 185 -29.13 33.31 15.40
CA MET A 185 -28.47 33.43 16.70
C MET A 185 -27.06 34.01 16.59
N GLN A 186 -26.30 33.68 15.53
CA GLN A 186 -24.97 34.22 15.26
C GLN A 186 -24.98 35.68 14.85
N ARG A 187 -26.03 36.12 14.14
CA ARG A 187 -26.19 37.51 13.68
C ARG A 187 -26.56 38.48 14.82
N ASN A 188 -27.09 37.98 15.93
CA ASN A 188 -27.54 38.81 17.04
C ASN A 188 -26.53 38.77 18.20
N GLU A 189 -26.00 39.94 18.59
CA GLU A 189 -24.91 40.06 19.59
C GLU A 189 -25.22 39.38 20.93
N LEU A 190 -26.49 39.40 21.36
CA LEU A 190 -26.92 38.83 22.63
C LEU A 190 -26.98 37.29 22.60
N THR A 191 -27.28 36.69 21.45
CA THR A 191 -27.44 35.24 21.31
C THR A 191 -26.23 34.56 20.69
N ALA A 192 -25.31 35.32 20.08
CA ALA A 192 -24.10 34.80 19.45
C ALA A 192 -23.21 34.04 20.45
N ALA A 193 -23.15 34.51 21.70
CA ALA A 193 -22.43 33.85 22.79
C ALA A 193 -23.04 32.48 23.20
N PHE A 194 -24.31 32.23 22.86
CA PHE A 194 -25.06 31.03 23.23
C PHE A 194 -25.27 30.07 22.05
N VAL A 195 -24.61 30.28 20.91
CA VAL A 195 -24.70 29.40 19.74
C VAL A 195 -24.04 28.05 20.07
N ASN A 196 -24.85 27.11 20.53
CA ASN A 196 -24.47 25.72 20.77
C ASN A 196 -25.40 24.82 19.97
N ASP A 197 -24.85 23.78 19.34
CA ASP A 197 -25.63 22.84 18.52
C ASP A 197 -26.75 22.16 19.33
N GLU A 198 -26.57 21.96 20.64
CA GLU A 198 -27.63 21.46 21.53
C GLU A 198 -28.78 22.49 21.67
N LEU A 199 -28.47 23.77 21.90
CA LEU A 199 -29.49 24.84 22.05
C LEU A 199 -30.22 25.15 20.75
N VAL A 200 -29.51 25.17 19.62
CA VAL A 200 -30.09 25.32 18.28
C VAL A 200 -31.06 24.16 18.00
N PHE A 201 -30.68 22.93 18.36
CA PHE A 201 -31.57 21.77 18.25
C PHE A 201 -32.84 21.96 19.09
N PHE A 202 -32.72 22.38 20.35
CA PHE A 202 -33.88 22.61 21.24
C PHE A 202 -34.82 23.66 20.68
N LEU A 203 -34.29 24.79 20.22
CA LEU A 203 -35.10 25.88 19.69
C LEU A 203 -35.82 25.45 18.40
N ALA A 204 -35.11 24.78 17.48
CA ALA A 204 -35.71 24.25 16.25
C ALA A 204 -36.83 23.24 16.54
N SER A 205 -36.62 22.34 17.51
CA SER A 205 -37.65 21.40 17.94
C SER A 205 -38.82 22.09 18.64
N ALA A 206 -38.55 23.12 19.44
CA ALA A 206 -39.57 23.89 20.14
C ALA A 206 -40.49 24.63 19.15
N PHE A 207 -39.94 25.26 18.11
CA PHE A 207 -40.71 25.90 17.03
C PHE A 207 -41.65 24.93 16.30
N ILE A 208 -41.30 23.65 16.24
CA ILE A 208 -42.17 22.61 15.65
C ILE A 208 -43.27 22.18 16.64
N THR A 209 -42.93 22.02 17.92
CA THR A 209 -43.86 21.45 18.92
C THR A 209 -44.83 22.47 19.50
N PHE A 210 -44.41 23.74 19.66
CA PHE A 210 -45.23 24.78 20.30
C PHE A 210 -46.53 25.09 19.54
N PRO A 211 -46.55 25.22 18.20
CA PRO A 211 -47.79 25.44 17.46
C PRO A 211 -48.77 24.27 17.59
N VAL A 212 -48.26 23.03 17.64
CA VAL A 212 -49.09 21.82 17.80
C VAL A 212 -49.71 21.76 19.19
N LEU A 213 -48.94 22.09 20.24
CA LEU A 213 -49.44 22.14 21.61
C LEU A 213 -50.40 23.32 21.84
N GLY A 214 -50.14 24.47 21.23
CA GLY A 214 -51.01 25.65 21.28
C GLY A 214 -52.37 25.39 20.62
N ALA A 215 -52.37 24.78 19.43
CA ALA A 215 -53.60 24.36 18.76
C ALA A 215 -54.37 23.31 19.58
N TRP A 216 -53.67 22.41 20.28
CA TRP A 216 -54.29 21.43 21.17
C TRP A 216 -54.95 22.08 22.39
N MET A 217 -54.29 23.06 23.02
CA MET A 217 -54.84 23.79 24.16
C MET A 217 -56.08 24.61 23.77
N LEU A 218 -56.07 25.24 22.60
CA LEU A 218 -57.21 25.99 22.07
C LEU A 218 -58.40 25.09 21.69
N LEU A 219 -58.17 23.82 21.36
CA LEU A 219 -59.23 22.84 21.10
C LEU A 219 -59.81 22.22 22.38
N LEU A 220 -59.11 22.33 23.52
CA LEU A 220 -59.50 21.75 24.81
C LEU A 220 -60.13 22.78 25.77
N THR A 221 -60.18 24.05 25.39
CA THR A 221 -60.80 25.18 26.12
C THR A 221 -62.13 25.54 25.46
#